data_AF-A0A957X664-F1
#
_entry.id   AF-A0A957X664-F1
#
_cell.length_a   1.000
_cell.length_b   1.000
_cell.length_c   1.000
_cell.angle_alpha   90.00
_cell.angle_beta   90.00
_cell.angle_gamma   90.00
#
_symmetry.space_group_name_H-M   'P 1'
#
loop_
_entity.id
_entity.type
_entity.pdbx_description
1 polymer ?
#
loop_
_entity_poly.entity_id
_entity_poly.type
_entity_poly.pdbx_seq_one_letter_code
_entity_poly.pdbx_strand_id
1 'polypeptide(L)'
;MNHTPDPATTQATQWLTQLDHALTHSNIPAALALFADECYWRDLLAFTWNIVTMENHAEIRDMLAATLSETRPSHWTLTEPATEK
;
A
#
# COMPACT_ATOMS: atom_id res chain seq x y z
N MET A 1 -3.01 7.33 -30.53
CA MET A 1 -4.29 7.33 -29.80
C MET A 1 -3.94 7.39 -28.32
N ASN A 2 -4.04 8.56 -27.70
CA ASN A 2 -3.81 8.69 -26.26
C ASN A 2 -5.08 8.20 -25.56
N HIS A 3 -5.05 6.99 -25.01
CA HIS A 3 -6.07 6.56 -24.09
C HIS A 3 -5.78 7.29 -22.77
N THR A 4 -6.56 8.32 -22.45
CA THR A 4 -6.56 8.85 -21.08
C THR A 4 -6.93 7.69 -20.17
N PRO A 5 -6.10 7.33 -19.17
CA PRO A 5 -6.46 6.28 -18.22
C PRO A 5 -7.82 6.65 -17.60
N ASP A 6 -8.69 5.65 -17.45
CA ASP A 6 -9.99 5.87 -16.85
C ASP A 6 -9.84 6.39 -15.39
N PRO A 7 -10.90 6.97 -14.81
CA PRO A 7 -10.84 7.53 -13.47
C PRO A 7 -10.37 6.54 -12.39
N ALA A 8 -10.78 5.28 -12.46
CA ALA A 8 -10.39 4.26 -11.49
C ALA A 8 -8.89 3.92 -11.61
N THR A 9 -8.37 3.76 -12.83
CA THR A 9 -6.94 3.56 -13.08
C THR A 9 -6.12 4.75 -12.56
N THR A 10 -6.61 5.97 -12.77
CA THR A 10 -5.95 7.19 -12.28
C THR A 10 -5.91 7.23 -10.76
N GLN A 11 -7.03 6.96 -10.09
CA GLN A 11 -7.14 6.96 -8.63
C GLN A 11 -6.24 5.88 -8.00
N ALA A 12 -6.28 4.65 -8.50
CA ALA A 12 -5.47 3.55 -7.98
C ALA A 12 -3.96 3.81 -8.17
N THR A 13 -3.57 4.38 -9.32
CA THR A 13 -2.18 4.77 -9.59
C THR A 13 -1.70 5.85 -8.62
N GLN A 14 -2.53 6.86 -8.35
CA GLN A 14 -2.21 7.91 -7.37
C GLN A 14 -2.04 7.36 -5.96
N TRP A 15 -2.91 6.42 -5.55
CA TRP A 15 -2.81 5.77 -4.25
C TRP A 15 -1.52 4.95 -4.13
N LEU A 16 -1.20 4.11 -5.13
CA LEU A 16 0.03 3.31 -5.15
C LEU A 16 1.29 4.18 -5.14
N THR A 17 1.28 5.31 -5.85
CA THR A 17 2.40 6.26 -5.85
C THR A 17 2.64 6.85 -4.47
N GLN A 18 1.56 7.21 -3.75
CA GLN A 18 1.67 7.73 -2.38
C GLN A 18 2.14 6.65 -1.41
N LEU A 19 1.65 5.41 -1.56
CA LEU A 19 2.09 4.28 -0.75
C LEU A 19 3.59 4.01 -0.98
N ASP A 20 4.02 3.90 -2.23
CA ASP A 20 5.43 3.72 -2.59
C ASP A 20 6.32 4.77 -1.93
N HIS A 21 5.95 6.05 -2.07
CA HIS A 21 6.68 7.15 -1.46
C HIS A 21 6.72 7.02 0.07
N ALA A 22 5.60 6.71 0.72
CA ALA A 22 5.56 6.56 2.17
C ALA A 22 6.44 5.41 2.66
N LEU A 23 6.37 4.24 2.02
CA LEU A 23 7.11 3.04 2.43
C LEU A 23 8.61 3.17 2.13
N THR A 24 8.99 3.70 0.97
CA THR A 24 10.41 3.90 0.59
C THR A 24 11.13 4.87 1.52
N HIS A 25 10.42 5.85 2.08
CA HIS A 25 10.95 6.82 3.05
C HIS A 25 10.74 6.39 4.51
N SER A 26 10.23 5.18 4.76
CA SER A 26 9.86 4.70 6.11
C SER A 26 8.93 5.66 6.87
N ASN A 27 8.11 6.43 6.14
CA ASN A 27 7.17 7.38 6.70
C ASN A 27 5.85 6.66 7.03
N ILE A 28 5.85 5.91 8.13
CA ILE A 28 4.70 5.13 8.60
C ILE A 28 3.45 6.00 8.80
N PRO A 29 3.52 7.21 9.41
CA PRO A 29 2.34 8.07 9.49
C PRO A 29 1.71 8.41 8.13
N ALA A 30 2.52 8.69 7.11
CA ALA A 30 2.01 8.94 5.76
C ALA A 30 1.39 7.68 5.12
N ALA A 31 1.96 6.50 5.38
CA ALA A 31 1.39 5.24 4.90
C ALA A 31 0.02 4.97 5.54
N LEU A 32 -0.11 5.16 6.86
CA LEU A 32 -1.37 4.96 7.58
C LEU A 32 -2.45 5.94 7.13
N ALA A 33 -2.10 7.16 6.76
CA ALA A 33 -3.06 8.15 6.26
C ALA A 33 -3.74 7.76 4.93
N LEU A 34 -3.24 6.73 4.24
CA LEU A 34 -3.84 6.19 3.01
C LEU A 34 -4.93 5.17 3.27
N PHE A 35 -5.08 4.70 4.51
CA PHE A 35 -6.10 3.77 4.94
C PHE A 35 -7.30 4.54 5.53
N ALA A 36 -8.48 3.93 5.44
CA ALA A 36 -9.67 4.43 6.15
C ALA A 36 -9.59 4.11 7.64
N ASP A 37 -10.43 4.76 8.46
CA ASP A 37 -10.48 4.53 9.91
C ASP A 37 -10.71 3.05 10.27
N GLU A 38 -11.60 2.38 9.54
CA GLU A 38 -11.76 0.93 9.55
C GLU A 38 -10.99 0.33 8.36
N CYS A 39 -9.92 -0.42 8.64
CA CYS A 39 -9.02 -0.92 7.62
C CYS A 39 -8.41 -2.26 7.97
N TYR A 40 -7.99 -2.98 6.93
CA TYR A 40 -7.36 -4.28 7.05
C TYR A 40 -6.19 -4.35 6.07
N TRP A 41 -5.06 -4.90 6.53
CA TRP A 41 -3.96 -5.30 5.66
C TRP A 41 -3.75 -6.79 5.84
N ARG A 42 -3.90 -7.57 4.77
CA ARG A 42 -3.53 -8.98 4.78
C ARG A 42 -2.18 -9.16 4.12
N ASP A 43 -1.14 -9.40 4.92
CA ASP A 43 0.15 -9.80 4.38
C ASP A 43 0.13 -11.30 4.13
N LEU A 44 0.47 -11.71 2.91
CA LEU A 44 0.57 -13.13 2.58
C LEU A 44 1.98 -13.64 2.84
N LEU A 45 3.01 -12.87 2.44
CA LEU A 45 4.43 -13.22 2.55
C LEU A 45 5.37 -12.01 2.43
N ALA A 46 4.90 -10.83 2.02
CA ALA A 46 5.75 -9.77 1.50
C ALA A 46 6.54 -9.03 2.60
N PHE A 47 5.96 -8.90 3.79
CA PHE A 47 6.56 -8.15 4.90
C PHE A 47 6.96 -9.08 6.04
N THR A 48 6.10 -10.03 6.40
CA THR A 48 6.25 -10.85 7.61
C THR A 48 6.70 -12.27 7.32
N TRP A 49 6.91 -12.66 6.05
CA TRP A 49 7.17 -14.06 5.65
C TRP A 49 6.12 -15.05 6.17
N ASN A 50 4.89 -14.58 6.40
CA ASN A 50 3.80 -15.34 7.01
C ASN A 50 2.45 -14.80 6.52
N ILE A 51 1.39 -15.58 6.67
CA ILE A 51 0.03 -15.16 6.37
C ILE A 51 -0.57 -14.54 7.64
N VAL A 52 -0.64 -13.22 7.69
CA VAL A 52 -1.13 -12.45 8.85
C VAL A 52 -2.10 -11.37 8.38
N THR A 53 -3.16 -11.15 9.16
CA THR A 53 -4.08 -10.03 8.97
C THR A 53 -3.84 -9.02 10.08
N MET A 54 -3.61 -7.76 9.70
CA MET A 54 -3.66 -6.61 10.58
C MET A 54 -5.03 -5.96 10.41
N GLU A 55 -5.74 -5.76 11.52
CA GLU A 55 -7.17 -5.38 11.55
C GLU A 55 -7.42 -3.92 11.93
N ASN A 56 -6.34 -3.13 12.10
CA ASN A 56 -6.44 -1.70 12.40
C ASN A 56 -5.11 -0.98 12.12
N HIS A 57 -5.12 0.36 12.20
CA HIS A 57 -3.93 1.20 12.05
C HIS A 57 -2.78 0.87 13.01
N ALA A 58 -3.06 0.47 14.26
CA ALA A 58 -2.01 0.17 15.22
C ALA A 58 -1.23 -1.09 14.82
N GLU A 59 -1.94 -2.13 14.38
CA GLU A 59 -1.33 -3.37 13.89
C GLU A 59 -0.56 -3.16 12.59
N ILE A 60 -1.08 -2.35 11.66
CA ILE A 60 -0.35 -1.99 10.43
C ILE A 60 0.93 -1.21 10.77
N ARG A 61 0.84 -0.24 11.70
CA ARG A 61 2.01 0.53 12.18
C ARG A 61 3.10 -0.39 12.72
N ASP A 62 2.71 -1.30 13.60
CA ASP A 62 3.65 -2.19 14.30
C ASP A 62 4.30 -3.17 13.32
N MET A 63 3.52 -3.70 12.36
CA MET A 63 4.05 -4.52 11.26
C MET A 63 5.05 -3.73 10.40
N LEU A 64 4.72 -2.51 9.97
CA LEU A 64 5.62 -1.68 9.16
C LEU A 64 6.90 -1.31 9.91
N ALA A 65 6.78 -0.95 11.20
CA ALA A 65 7.93 -0.63 12.04
C ALA A 65 8.89 -1.82 12.22
N ALA A 66 8.34 -3.04 12.27
CA ALA A 66 9.14 -4.26 12.41
C ALA A 66 9.84 -4.69 11.12
N THR A 67 9.31 -4.33 9.94
CA THR A 67 9.70 -4.99 8.67
C THR A 67 10.36 -4.07 7.66
N LEU A 68 10.06 -2.76 7.64
CA LEU A 68 10.47 -1.87 6.54
C LEU A 68 11.99 -1.75 6.34
N SER A 69 12.79 -1.85 7.41
CA SER A 69 14.25 -1.78 7.33
C SER A 69 14.86 -2.93 6.52
N GLU A 70 14.21 -4.09 6.54
CA GLU A 70 14.63 -5.31 5.84
C GLU A 70 13.92 -5.45 4.49
N THR A 71 12.59 -5.30 4.46
CA THR A 71 11.77 -5.51 3.25
C THR A 71 12.06 -4.49 2.15
N ARG A 72 12.24 -3.21 2.51
CA ARG A 72 12.52 -2.09 1.58
C ARG A 72 11.69 -2.14 0.28
N PRO A 73 10.35 -2.22 0.39
CA PRO A 73 9.49 -2.34 -0.79
C PRO A 73 9.56 -1.07 -1.64
N SER A 74 9.50 -1.22 -2.96
CA SER A 74 9.57 -0.10 -3.91
C SER A 74 8.97 -0.47 -5.26
N HIS A 75 8.78 0.53 -6.11
CA HIS A 75 8.27 0.42 -7.48
C HIS A 75 6.86 -0.16 -7.55
N TRP A 76 5.98 0.25 -6.63
CA TRP A 76 4.57 -0.15 -6.69
C TRP A 76 3.90 0.43 -7.94
N THR A 77 3.30 -0.44 -8.76
CA THR A 77 2.61 -0.08 -10.00
C THR A 77 1.43 -1.01 -10.24
N LEU A 78 0.42 -0.52 -10.95
CA LEU A 78 -0.61 -1.38 -11.52
C LEU A 78 0.02 -2.27 -12.61
N THR A 79 -0.39 -3.54 -12.65
CA THR A 79 -0.05 -4.46 -13.74
C THR A 79 -1.09 -4.43 -14.86
N GLU A 80 -2.32 -4.04 -14.54
CA GLU A 80 -3.46 -3.96 -15.45
C GLU A 80 -4.31 -2.72 -15.10
N PRO A 81 -5.12 -2.18 -16.03
CA PRO A 81 -6.05 -1.09 -15.72
C PRO A 81 -7.01 -1.46 -14.58
N ALA A 82 -7.31 -0.50 -13.71
CA ALA A 82 -8.26 -0.72 -12.63
C ALA A 82 -9.70 -0.74 -13.14
N THR A 83 -10.59 -1.36 -12.38
CA THR A 83 -12.04 -1.36 -12.66
C THR A 83 -12.79 -0.94 -11.40
N GLU A 84 -13.90 -0.24 -11.58
CA GLU A 84 -14.84 0.12 -10.52
C GLU A 84 -16.13 -0.68 -10.70
N LYS A 85 -16.83 -1.01 -9.61
CA LYS A 85 -18.08 -1.77 -9.62
C LYS A 85 -19.28 -0.89 -9.32
#